data_AF-A0AAV7ZIQ8-F1
#
_entry.id   AF-A0AAV7ZIQ8-F1
#
_cell.length_a   1.000
_cell.length_b   1.000
_cell.length_c   1.000
_cell.angle_alpha   90.00
_cell.angle_beta   90.00
_cell.angle_gamma   90.00
#
_symmetry.space_group_name_H-M   'P 1'
#
loop_
_entity.id
_entity.type
_entity.pdbx_description
1 polymer ?
#
loop_
_entity_poly.entity_id
_entity_poly.type
_entity_poly.pdbx_seq_one_letter_code
_entity_poly.pdbx_strand_id
1 'polypeptide(L)'
;MDRTMEVSGQLVKIQGWDTAGQERFRTITRAFYRGSHGVMIVYDVTSRKSFENVEYWIQNLKENTTVSDLSILLMGNKIDLEEERVVSTEEGENLAAQHNVPFFETSAKTGENVEKCFLLLTEQSLKKKHYNDSSKQTKQTTNVGIEIQPKKKCC
;
A
#
# COMPACT_ATOMS: atom_id res chain seq x y z
N MET A 1 9.13 -14.22 -0.91
CA MET A 1 9.79 -14.00 0.39
C MET A 1 8.76 -14.13 1.49
N ASP A 2 9.05 -14.86 2.57
CA ASP A 2 8.24 -14.89 3.78
C ASP A 2 9.03 -14.39 5.00
N ARG A 3 8.43 -13.46 5.75
CA ARG A 3 9.05 -12.89 6.96
C ARG A 3 7.98 -12.75 8.03
N THR A 4 8.32 -13.03 9.29
CA THR A 4 7.45 -12.74 10.43
C THR A 4 8.06 -11.60 11.25
N MET A 5 7.25 -10.62 11.64
CA MET A 5 7.68 -9.52 12.51
C MET A 5 6.59 -9.14 13.50
N GLU A 6 7.00 -8.62 14.64
CA GLU A 6 6.08 -8.06 15.64
C GLU A 6 5.75 -6.61 15.30
N VAL A 7 4.46 -6.32 15.14
CA VAL A 7 3.95 -4.99 14.79
C VAL A 7 2.81 -4.66 15.72
N SER A 8 2.94 -3.59 16.52
CA SER A 8 1.93 -3.19 17.50
C SER A 8 1.50 -4.31 18.46
N GLY A 9 2.46 -5.16 18.90
CA GLY A 9 2.20 -6.30 19.79
C GLY A 9 1.55 -7.51 19.11
N GLN A 10 1.43 -7.51 17.78
CA GLN A 10 0.90 -8.64 17.00
C GLN A 10 2.01 -9.25 16.13
N LEU A 11 2.12 -10.58 16.11
CA LEU A 11 3.00 -11.28 15.19
C LEU A 11 2.35 -11.35 13.80
N VAL A 12 2.97 -10.70 12.82
CA VAL A 12 2.47 -10.59 11.45
C VAL A 12 3.39 -11.34 10.51
N LYS A 13 2.82 -12.26 9.72
CA LYS A 13 3.51 -12.93 8.61
C LYS A 13 3.34 -12.13 7.32
N ILE A 14 4.43 -11.57 6.82
CA ILE A 14 4.53 -10.85 5.55
C ILE A 14 4.86 -11.85 4.44
N GLN A 15 4.08 -11.81 3.37
CA GLN A 15 4.35 -12.53 2.12
C GLN A 15 4.65 -11.51 1.03
N GLY A 16 5.91 -11.42 0.64
CA GLY A 16 6.40 -10.51 -0.39
C GLY A 16 6.57 -11.22 -1.74
N TRP A 17 6.03 -10.61 -2.79
CA TRP A 17 6.21 -11.01 -4.18
C TRP A 17 7.07 -9.94 -4.85
N ASP A 18 8.25 -10.31 -5.34
CA ASP A 18 9.07 -9.42 -6.17
C ASP A 18 8.58 -9.51 -7.62
N THR A 19 8.50 -8.37 -8.30
CA THR A 19 8.04 -8.27 -9.70
C THR A 19 9.20 -8.15 -10.70
N ALA A 20 10.45 -8.40 -10.26
CA ALA A 20 11.65 -8.31 -11.09
C ALA A 20 11.47 -8.89 -12.51
N GLY A 21 11.69 -8.05 -13.53
CA GLY A 21 11.78 -8.46 -14.95
C GLY A 21 10.47 -8.44 -15.75
N GLN A 22 9.39 -7.89 -15.20
CA GLN A 22 8.06 -7.84 -15.85
C GLN A 22 7.65 -6.45 -16.35
N GLU A 23 8.55 -5.47 -16.49
CA GLU A 23 8.20 -4.20 -17.15
C GLU A 23 7.69 -4.38 -18.59
N ARG A 24 8.02 -5.52 -19.23
CA ARG A 24 7.55 -5.91 -20.57
C ARG A 24 6.16 -6.53 -20.61
N PHE A 25 5.56 -6.86 -19.47
CA PHE A 25 4.28 -7.57 -19.40
C PHE A 25 3.35 -6.86 -18.41
N ARG A 26 2.83 -5.71 -18.86
CA ARG A 26 1.87 -4.84 -18.15
C ARG A 26 0.59 -5.56 -17.66
N THR A 27 0.33 -6.78 -18.12
CA THR A 27 -0.89 -7.56 -17.84
C THR A 27 -0.81 -8.38 -16.54
N ILE A 28 0.39 -8.73 -16.07
CA ILE A 28 0.58 -9.66 -14.95
C ILE A 28 0.33 -9.01 -13.56
N THR A 29 0.31 -7.68 -13.49
CA THR A 29 0.21 -6.92 -12.24
C THR A 29 -1.18 -6.96 -11.58
N ARG A 30 -2.28 -7.10 -12.35
CA ARG A 30 -3.64 -7.13 -11.78
C ARG A 30 -3.90 -8.31 -10.83
N ALA A 31 -3.29 -9.47 -11.10
CA ALA A 31 -3.44 -10.66 -10.25
C ALA A 31 -2.72 -10.51 -8.90
N PHE A 32 -1.59 -9.80 -8.87
CA PHE A 32 -0.80 -9.57 -7.66
C PHE A 32 -1.41 -8.52 -6.71
N TYR A 33 -2.23 -7.62 -7.24
CA TYR A 33 -2.90 -6.61 -6.41
C TYR A 33 -4.09 -7.18 -5.63
N ARG A 34 -4.75 -8.22 -6.16
CA ARG A 34 -5.95 -8.78 -5.52
C ARG A 34 -5.56 -9.56 -4.27
N GLY A 35 -5.86 -9.00 -3.09
CA GLY A 35 -5.53 -9.59 -1.79
C GLY A 35 -4.23 -9.06 -1.17
N SER A 36 -3.54 -8.15 -1.85
CA SER A 36 -2.42 -7.40 -1.27
C SER A 36 -2.93 -6.32 -0.34
N HIS A 37 -2.26 -6.14 0.80
CA HIS A 37 -2.62 -5.12 1.81
C HIS A 37 -1.72 -3.88 1.72
N GLY A 38 -0.56 -4.01 1.07
CA GLY A 38 0.41 -2.94 0.90
C GLY A 38 1.30 -3.17 -0.31
N VAL A 39 1.78 -2.09 -0.93
CA VAL A 39 2.70 -2.09 -2.07
C VAL A 39 3.85 -1.14 -1.78
N MET A 40 5.06 -1.60 -2.06
CA MET A 40 6.26 -0.78 -2.07
C MET A 40 6.65 -0.49 -3.52
N ILE A 41 6.78 0.78 -3.86
CA ILE A 41 7.28 1.21 -5.17
C ILE A 41 8.71 1.68 -4.95
N VAL A 42 9.65 1.10 -5.68
CA VAL A 42 11.08 1.33 -5.47
C VAL A 42 11.71 1.86 -6.73
N TYR A 43 12.42 2.97 -6.62
CA TYR A 43 13.32 3.46 -7.66
C TYR A 43 14.76 3.45 -7.15
N ASP A 44 15.71 3.60 -8.07
CA ASP A 44 17.13 3.67 -7.80
C ASP A 44 17.59 5.13 -7.89
N VAL A 45 18.19 5.67 -6.83
CA VAL A 45 18.64 7.08 -6.79
C VAL A 45 19.72 7.40 -7.81
N THR A 46 20.41 6.39 -8.35
CA THR A 46 21.42 6.53 -9.42
C THR A 46 20.81 6.39 -10.82
N SER A 47 19.49 6.16 -10.94
CA SER A 47 18.80 5.97 -12.21
C SER A 47 17.58 6.88 -12.37
N ARG A 48 17.77 8.00 -13.07
CA ARG A 48 16.70 8.95 -13.46
C ARG A 48 15.51 8.26 -14.13
N LYS A 49 15.80 7.32 -15.04
CA LYS A 49 14.77 6.53 -15.74
C LYS A 49 13.91 5.70 -14.77
N SER A 50 14.49 5.15 -13.71
CA SER A 50 13.72 4.38 -12.73
C SER A 50 12.74 5.27 -11.96
N PHE A 51 13.16 6.50 -11.63
CA PHE A 51 12.34 7.51 -10.96
C PHE A 51 11.19 8.00 -11.85
N GLU A 52 11.44 8.27 -13.13
CA GLU A 52 10.40 8.69 -14.08
C GLU A 52 9.28 7.65 -14.25
N ASN A 53 9.59 6.35 -14.06
CA ASN A 53 8.59 5.30 -14.13
C ASN A 53 7.68 5.22 -12.89
N VAL A 54 8.06 5.84 -11.76
CA VAL A 54 7.30 5.77 -10.51
C VAL A 54 5.89 6.34 -10.67
N GLU A 55 5.76 7.47 -11.37
CA GLU A 55 4.46 8.11 -11.59
C GLU A 55 3.50 7.16 -12.31
N TYR A 56 3.97 6.52 -13.39
CA TYR A 56 3.20 5.50 -14.11
C TYR A 56 2.75 4.37 -13.18
N TRP A 57 3.62 3.87 -12.30
CA TRP A 57 3.26 2.79 -11.36
C TRP A 57 2.22 3.23 -10.33
N ILE A 58 2.36 4.42 -9.76
CA ILE A 58 1.39 4.96 -8.80
C ILE A 58 0.02 5.13 -9.47
N GLN A 59 -0.02 5.71 -10.67
CA GLN A 59 -1.28 5.89 -11.42
C GLN A 59 -1.92 4.55 -11.77
N ASN A 60 -1.13 3.59 -12.27
CA ASN A 60 -1.62 2.26 -12.61
C ASN A 60 -2.20 1.54 -11.38
N LEU A 61 -1.55 1.64 -10.21
CA LEU A 61 -2.08 1.09 -8.96
C LEU A 61 -3.42 1.75 -8.58
N LYS A 62 -3.51 3.07 -8.72
CA LYS A 62 -4.72 3.83 -8.38
C LYS A 62 -5.91 3.50 -9.29
N GLU A 63 -5.66 3.20 -10.57
CA GLU A 63 -6.70 2.84 -11.54
C GLU A 63 -7.20 1.40 -11.42
N ASN A 64 -6.30 0.47 -11.04
CA ASN A 64 -6.60 -0.96 -11.07
C ASN A 64 -7.00 -1.55 -9.71
N THR A 65 -7.01 -0.74 -8.65
CA THR A 65 -7.34 -1.17 -7.29
C THR A 65 -8.31 -0.20 -6.63
N THR A 66 -9.13 -0.69 -5.71
CA THR A 66 -9.85 0.21 -4.80
C THR A 66 -8.83 0.77 -3.80
N VAL A 67 -8.30 1.96 -4.10
CA VAL A 67 -7.21 2.63 -3.39
C VAL A 67 -7.44 2.75 -1.88
N SER A 68 -8.71 2.71 -1.43
CA SER A 68 -9.05 2.71 0.00
C SER A 68 -8.36 1.60 0.77
N ASP A 69 -8.14 0.44 0.15
CA ASP A 69 -7.74 -0.78 0.85
C ASP A 69 -6.23 -1.05 0.78
N LEU A 70 -5.48 -0.33 -0.07
CA LEU A 70 -4.06 -0.57 -0.31
C LEU A 70 -3.20 0.53 0.33
N SER A 71 -2.23 0.16 1.16
CA SER A 71 -1.18 1.08 1.61
C SER A 71 -0.08 1.15 0.55
N ILE A 72 0.37 2.35 0.17
CA ILE A 72 1.44 2.53 -0.82
C ILE A 72 2.59 3.25 -0.14
N LEU A 73 3.83 2.77 -0.35
CA LEU A 73 5.06 3.38 0.14
C LEU A 73 6.03 3.60 -1.02
N LEU A 74 6.52 4.82 -1.19
CA LEU A 74 7.58 5.12 -2.16
C LEU A 74 8.95 4.99 -1.49
N MET A 75 9.88 4.34 -2.18
CA MET A 75 11.25 4.16 -1.69
C MET A 75 12.28 4.57 -2.75
N GLY A 76 13.20 5.46 -2.38
CA GLY A 76 14.43 5.71 -3.13
C GLY A 76 15.52 4.77 -2.60
N ASN A 77 15.98 3.82 -3.41
CA ASN A 77 16.95 2.80 -2.99
C ASN A 77 18.36 3.11 -3.51
N LYS A 78 19.36 2.44 -2.94
CA LYS A 78 20.79 2.55 -3.24
C LYS A 78 21.43 3.86 -2.80
N ILE A 79 20.98 4.42 -1.69
CA ILE A 79 21.58 5.63 -1.10
C ILE A 79 23.02 5.45 -0.64
N ASP A 80 23.50 4.20 -0.56
CA ASP A 80 24.92 3.91 -0.37
C ASP A 80 25.82 4.35 -1.55
N LEU A 81 25.22 4.70 -2.70
CA LEU A 81 25.91 5.18 -3.90
C LEU A 81 25.72 6.70 -4.08
N GLU A 82 25.97 7.47 -3.02
CA GLU A 82 25.73 8.93 -3.00
C GLU A 82 26.49 9.69 -4.11
N GLU A 83 27.71 9.26 -4.44
CA GLU A 83 28.52 9.88 -5.51
C GLU A 83 27.91 9.68 -6.91
N GLU A 84 27.09 8.64 -7.09
CA GLU A 84 26.40 8.32 -8.34
C GLU A 84 24.95 8.82 -8.34
N ARG A 85 24.52 9.55 -7.30
CA ARG A 85 23.16 10.05 -7.17
C ARG A 85 22.81 10.97 -8.33
N VAL A 86 21.72 10.65 -9.02
CA VAL A 86 21.16 11.50 -10.08
C VAL A 86 19.75 12.00 -9.76
N VAL A 87 19.11 11.49 -8.69
CA VAL A 87 17.81 11.93 -8.18
C VAL A 87 17.99 12.43 -6.75
N SER A 88 17.66 13.69 -6.51
CA SER A 88 17.79 14.26 -5.16
C SER A 88 16.71 13.73 -4.22
N THR A 89 16.96 13.79 -2.91
CA THR A 89 15.96 13.46 -1.89
C THR A 89 14.72 14.34 -2.02
N GLU A 90 14.90 15.63 -2.32
CA GLU A 90 13.81 16.60 -2.53
C GLU A 90 12.90 16.20 -3.71
N GLU A 91 13.47 15.68 -4.81
CA GLU A 91 12.66 15.18 -5.94
C GLU A 91 11.77 14.00 -5.52
N GLY A 92 12.32 13.08 -4.72
CA GLY A 92 11.58 11.95 -4.14
C GLY A 92 10.45 12.40 -3.22
N GLU A 93 10.74 13.33 -2.31
CA GLU A 93 9.77 13.91 -1.37
C GLU A 93 8.64 14.64 -2.11
N ASN A 94 8.97 15.45 -3.12
CA ASN A 94 8.00 16.19 -3.91
C ASN A 94 7.05 15.24 -4.66
N LEU A 95 7.57 14.19 -5.30
CA LEU A 95 6.75 13.19 -6.00
C LEU A 95 5.82 12.44 -5.03
N ALA A 96 6.32 12.11 -3.83
CA ALA A 96 5.54 11.45 -2.81
C ALA A 96 4.40 12.34 -2.28
N ALA A 97 4.69 13.61 -2.04
CA ALA A 97 3.72 14.61 -1.61
C ALA A 97 2.62 14.83 -2.66
N GLN A 98 2.98 14.93 -3.95
CA GLN A 98 2.03 15.04 -5.06
C GLN A 98 1.02 13.89 -5.11
N HIS A 99 1.47 12.68 -4.74
CA HIS A 99 0.62 11.50 -4.75
C HIS A 99 0.01 11.14 -3.39
N ASN A 100 0.31 11.92 -2.34
CA ASN A 100 -0.07 11.69 -0.94
C ASN A 100 0.32 10.28 -0.45
N VAL A 101 1.56 9.89 -0.70
CA VAL A 101 2.15 8.63 -0.22
C VAL A 101 3.38 8.92 0.65
N PRO A 102 3.70 8.09 1.66
CA PRO A 102 4.94 8.25 2.41
C PRO A 102 6.16 7.94 1.55
N PHE A 103 7.31 8.53 1.91
CA PHE A 103 8.58 8.35 1.23
C PHE A 103 9.71 8.04 2.21
N PHE A 104 10.58 7.11 1.81
CA PHE A 104 11.81 6.80 2.53
C PHE A 104 12.96 6.57 1.55
N GLU A 105 14.14 7.02 1.94
CA GLU A 105 15.38 6.59 1.32
C GLU A 105 15.90 5.33 2.01
N THR A 106 16.41 4.38 1.22
CA THR A 106 16.82 3.05 1.67
C THR A 106 18.12 2.61 1.00
N SER A 107 18.85 1.72 1.66
CA SER A 107 19.88 0.92 1.00
C SER A 107 19.66 -0.54 1.32
N ALA A 108 19.29 -1.31 0.30
CA ALA A 108 19.23 -2.77 0.41
C ALA A 108 20.61 -3.40 0.71
N LYS A 109 21.71 -2.70 0.39
CA LYS A 109 23.08 -3.18 0.61
C LYS A 109 23.51 -3.01 2.07
N THR A 110 23.25 -1.85 2.67
CA THR A 110 23.63 -1.57 4.07
C THR A 110 22.53 -1.97 5.05
N GLY A 111 21.30 -2.18 4.57
CA GLY A 111 20.12 -2.41 5.39
C GLY A 111 19.45 -1.12 5.89
N GLU A 112 19.98 0.05 5.52
CA GLU A 112 19.46 1.33 5.98
C GLU A 112 17.99 1.53 5.60
N ASN A 113 17.18 1.85 6.60
CA ASN A 113 15.73 2.08 6.55
C ASN A 113 14.86 0.94 5.98
N VAL A 114 15.44 -0.15 5.49
CA VAL A 114 14.71 -1.31 4.94
C VAL A 114 13.69 -1.84 5.94
N GLU A 115 14.12 -2.10 7.18
CA GLU A 115 13.22 -2.60 8.23
C GLU A 115 12.12 -1.61 8.61
N LYS A 116 12.44 -0.31 8.68
CA LYS A 116 11.47 0.75 8.98
C LYS A 116 10.38 0.80 7.92
N CYS A 117 10.73 0.66 6.64
CA CYS A 117 9.78 0.62 5.54
C CYS A 117 8.81 -0.56 5.65
N PHE A 118 9.30 -1.76 5.96
CA PHE A 118 8.46 -2.93 6.19
C PHE A 118 7.52 -2.74 7.39
N LEU A 119 8.02 -2.19 8.50
CA LEU A 119 7.22 -1.93 9.68
C LEU A 119 6.10 -0.92 9.38
N LEU A 120 6.45 0.24 8.80
CA LEU A 120 5.50 1.30 8.49
C LEU A 120 4.40 0.81 7.55
N LEU A 121 4.76 0.13 6.47
CA LEU A 121 3.77 -0.40 5.53
C LEU A 121 2.83 -1.38 6.22
N THR A 122 3.37 -2.27 7.05
CA THR A 122 2.59 -3.27 7.78
C THR A 122 1.63 -2.60 8.77
N GLU A 123 2.09 -1.61 9.53
CA GLU A 123 1.23 -0.84 10.44
C GLU A 123 0.09 -0.14 9.70
N GLN A 124 0.38 0.51 8.57
CA GLN A 124 -0.64 1.20 7.77
C GLN A 124 -1.66 0.20 7.21
N SER A 125 -1.19 -0.93 6.69
CA SER A 125 -2.05 -2.01 6.19
C SER A 125 -2.96 -2.60 7.26
N LEU A 126 -2.45 -2.82 8.48
CA LEU A 126 -3.26 -3.31 9.60
C LEU A 126 -4.32 -2.28 10.03
N LYS A 127 -3.95 -1.00 10.13
CA LYS A 127 -4.89 0.08 10.49
C LYS A 127 -6.06 0.16 9.51
N LYS A 128 -5.79 0.07 8.20
CA LYS A 128 -6.84 0.04 7.16
C LYS A 128 -7.72 -1.20 7.27
N LYS A 129 -7.15 -2.38 7.54
CA LYS A 129 -7.90 -3.61 7.74
C LYS A 129 -8.86 -3.51 8.93
N HIS A 130 -8.37 -3.05 10.09
CA HIS A 130 -9.21 -2.87 11.28
C HIS A 130 -10.34 -1.86 11.05
N TYR A 131 -10.08 -0.75 10.37
CA TYR A 131 -11.13 0.22 10.00
C TYR A 131 -12.22 -0.41 9.11
N ASN A 132 -11.82 -1.22 8.13
CA ASN A 132 -12.74 -1.91 7.23
C ASN A 132 -13.55 -3.01 7.93
N ASP A 133 -12.99 -3.67 8.95
CA ASP A 133 -13.69 -4.67 9.74
C ASP A 133 -14.73 -4.01 10.70
N SER A 134 -14.36 -2.91 11.36
CA SER A 134 -15.28 -2.15 12.22
C SER A 134 -16.43 -1.49 11.45
N SER A 135 -16.18 -0.97 10.26
CA SER A 135 -17.21 -0.33 9.42
C SER A 135 -18.19 -1.31 8.76
N LYS A 136 -17.79 -2.58 8.58
CA LYS A 136 -18.69 -3.66 8.14
C LYS A 136 -19.64 -4.13 9.24
N GLN A 137 -19.25 -4.05 10.51
CA GLN A 137 -20.13 -4.39 11.64
C GLN A 137 -21.23 -3.34 11.87
N THR A 138 -20.97 -2.05 11.61
CA THR A 138 -21.99 -0.99 11.78
C THR A 138 -23.09 -0.98 10.70
N LYS A 139 -22.94 -1.74 9.60
CA LYS A 139 -23.98 -1.87 8.56
C LYS A 139 -25.00 -3.00 8.80
N GLN A 140 -24.96 -3.67 9.95
CA GLN A 140 -26.06 -4.52 10.42
C GLN A 140 -26.93 -3.78 11.45
N THR A 141 -27.53 -2.65 11.06
CA THR A 141 -28.65 -2.10 11.83
C THR A 141 -29.91 -2.86 11.44
N THR A 142 -30.30 -3.76 12.34
CA THR A 142 -31.61 -4.40 12.53
C THR A 142 -32.78 -3.75 11.77
N ASN A 143 -33.36 -4.48 10.82
CA ASN A 143 -34.78 -4.34 10.49
C ASN A 143 -35.60 -4.83 11.69
N VAL A 144 -35.92 -3.93 12.62
CA VAL A 144 -37.04 -4.16 13.55
C VAL A 144 -38.30 -3.84 12.75
N GLY A 145 -39.00 -4.90 12.32
CA GLY A 145 -40.30 -4.77 11.69
C GLY A 145 -41.28 -4.07 12.62
N ILE A 146 -41.92 -3.02 12.13
CA ILE A 146 -43.19 -2.54 12.68
C ILE A 146 -44.23 -2.86 11.62
N GLU A 147 -44.89 -4.01 11.78
CA GLU A 147 -46.04 -4.38 10.99
C GLU A 147 -47.27 -3.70 11.62
N ILE A 148 -47.68 -2.56 11.07
CA ILE A 148 -48.92 -1.89 11.49
C ILE A 148 -50.07 -2.60 10.79
N GLN A 149 -50.77 -3.50 11.49
CA GLN A 149 -52.02 -4.07 10.97
C GLN A 149 -53.16 -3.03 11.04
N PRO A 150 -53.87 -2.73 9.94
CA PRO A 150 -55.08 -1.91 10.00
C PRO A 150 -56.23 -2.69 10.65
N LYS A 151 -56.83 -2.09 11.69
CA LYS A 151 -58.02 -2.61 12.40
C LYS A 151 -59.18 -2.84 11.42
N LYS A 152 -59.67 -4.09 11.35
CA LYS A 152 -60.97 -4.42 10.75
C LYS A 152 -62.09 -3.81 11.59
N LYS A 153 -62.95 -2.99 10.98
CA LYS A 153 -64.25 -2.62 11.53
C LYS A 153 -65.21 -3.81 11.35
N CYS A 154 -65.72 -4.32 12.46
CA CYS A 154 -66.94 -5.15 12.51
C CYS A 154 -68.14 -4.26 12.84
N CYS A 155 -69.33 -4.78 12.47
CA CYS A 155 -70.68 -4.21 12.46
C CYS A 155 -71.05 -3.50 11.15
#